data_AF-A0A6A6BJY3-F1
#
_entry.id   AF-A0A6A6BJY3-F1
#
_cell.length_a   1.000
_cell.length_b   1.000
_cell.length_c   1.000
_cell.angle_alpha   90.00
_cell.angle_beta   90.00
_cell.angle_gamma   90.00
#
_symmetry.space_group_name_H-M   'P 1'
#
loop_
_entity.id
_entity.type
_entity.pdbx_description
1 polymer ?
#
loop_
_entity_poly.entity_id
_entity_poly.type
_entity_poly.pdbx_seq_one_letter_code
_entity_poly.pdbx_strand_id
1 'polypeptide(L)'
;MVFTTALLTIFLRISSSAAEPIPAIQYLPRVLVASPDNTCGGTTGYTCVGSQAGNCCSSSGWCGKTDAYCNTSAGCQTSFGKCVSTTISPDGTCGGANGYRCHEGECCSSDGFCGTEAKYCNIDTCQPEFGNCGFPSYPQISPDGTCGGENGYDCTSSGFGDCCSSSGYCGDSTAFCAQGCQSAFSASCLTTNIPTLNGACGAKKGGYICAGGRYEGQCCSSDGFCGSSFIYCGTGCQTGFGKCT
;
A
#
# COMPACT_ATOMS: atom_id res chain seq x y z
N MET A 1 99.69 26.90 -7.59
CA MET A 1 98.37 27.21 -7.02
C MET A 1 97.33 26.45 -7.83
N VAL A 2 96.45 25.79 -7.07
CA VAL A 2 95.31 24.93 -7.41
C VAL A 2 94.52 25.37 -8.65
N PHE A 3 94.05 24.40 -9.47
CA PHE A 3 92.66 24.22 -9.93
C PHE A 3 92.60 23.15 -11.04
N THR A 4 92.28 21.90 -10.68
CA THR A 4 91.78 20.87 -11.61
C THR A 4 90.31 20.63 -11.28
N THR A 5 89.42 20.98 -12.19
CA THR A 5 87.98 20.72 -12.12
C THR A 5 87.68 19.30 -12.63
N ALA A 6 87.18 18.42 -11.75
CA ALA A 6 86.63 17.13 -12.14
C ALA A 6 85.09 17.20 -12.06
N LEU A 7 84.43 17.03 -13.21
CA LEU A 7 82.98 16.85 -13.31
C LEU A 7 82.64 15.43 -12.81
N LEU A 8 81.86 15.35 -11.72
CA LEU A 8 81.32 14.09 -11.20
C LEU A 8 79.83 13.99 -11.56
N THR A 9 79.49 13.11 -12.50
CA THR A 9 78.11 12.81 -12.87
C THR A 9 77.45 11.91 -11.81
N ILE A 10 76.38 12.42 -11.20
CA ILE A 10 75.57 11.71 -10.19
C ILE A 10 74.58 10.80 -10.93
N PHE A 11 74.74 9.48 -10.79
CA PHE A 11 73.70 8.50 -11.14
C PHE A 11 72.76 8.33 -9.94
N LEU A 12 71.57 8.93 -10.02
CA LEU A 12 70.46 8.68 -9.08
C LEU A 12 69.93 7.26 -9.29
N ARG A 13 70.05 6.41 -8.27
CA ARG A 13 69.34 5.13 -8.19
C ARG A 13 67.90 5.39 -7.74
N ILE A 14 66.96 5.24 -8.65
CA ILE A 14 65.52 5.23 -8.37
C ILE A 14 65.15 3.81 -7.94
N SER A 15 64.86 3.62 -6.65
CA SER A 15 64.26 2.39 -6.12
C SER A 15 62.78 2.37 -6.51
N SER A 16 62.38 1.45 -7.37
CA SER A 16 60.98 1.23 -7.77
C SER A 16 60.29 0.37 -6.71
N SER A 17 59.45 0.98 -5.87
CA SER A 17 58.54 0.27 -4.98
C SER A 17 57.19 0.14 -5.69
N ALA A 18 56.81 -1.07 -6.07
CA ALA A 18 55.48 -1.37 -6.57
C ALA A 18 54.46 -1.13 -5.44
N ALA A 19 53.47 -0.28 -5.68
CA ALA A 19 52.32 -0.11 -4.80
C ALA A 19 51.34 -1.26 -5.04
N GLU A 20 51.00 -2.01 -3.99
CA GLU A 20 49.95 -3.02 -4.02
C GLU A 20 48.56 -2.35 -4.11
N PRO A 21 47.58 -2.94 -4.81
CA PRO A 21 46.23 -2.39 -4.89
C PRO A 21 45.54 -2.45 -3.52
N ILE A 22 45.06 -1.30 -3.07
CA ILE A 22 44.25 -1.14 -1.85
C ILE A 22 42.99 -2.00 -1.99
N PRO A 23 42.66 -2.91 -1.06
CA PRO A 23 41.45 -3.71 -1.14
C PRO A 23 40.23 -2.78 -1.03
N ALA A 24 39.33 -2.88 -2.00
CA ALA A 24 38.04 -2.19 -1.96
C ALA A 24 37.28 -2.66 -0.71
N ILE A 25 37.05 -1.75 0.25
CA ILE A 25 36.14 -1.99 1.36
C ILE A 25 34.76 -2.21 0.76
N GLN A 26 34.33 -3.47 0.78
CA GLN A 26 33.04 -3.89 0.29
C GLN A 26 31.97 -3.30 1.21
N TYR A 27 31.27 -2.26 0.73
CA TYR A 27 30.16 -1.60 1.42
C TYR A 27 28.95 -2.56 1.41
N LEU A 28 29.01 -3.59 2.27
CA LEU A 28 27.85 -4.43 2.56
C LEU A 28 26.84 -3.58 3.34
N PRO A 29 25.55 -3.57 2.96
CA PRO A 29 24.54 -2.84 3.71
C PRO A 29 24.56 -3.34 5.15
N ARG A 30 24.76 -2.43 6.11
CA ARG A 30 24.82 -2.77 7.53
C ARG A 30 23.44 -3.24 7.96
N VAL A 31 23.24 -4.55 7.97
CA VAL A 31 22.01 -5.17 8.47
C VAL A 31 21.98 -4.93 9.98
N LEU A 32 21.08 -4.06 10.41
CA LEU A 32 20.88 -3.78 11.84
C LEU A 32 20.20 -4.98 12.49
N VAL A 33 20.71 -5.40 13.64
CA VAL A 33 20.15 -6.52 14.40
C VAL A 33 19.20 -5.96 15.47
N ALA A 34 18.04 -6.60 15.66
CA ALA A 34 17.11 -6.22 16.71
C ALA A 34 17.78 -6.31 18.08
N SER A 35 17.59 -5.28 18.91
CA SER A 35 18.30 -5.12 20.17
C SER A 35 17.99 -6.26 21.17
N PRO A 36 19.00 -7.00 21.66
CA PRO A 36 18.81 -8.07 22.63
C PRO A 36 18.77 -7.57 24.09
N ASP A 37 19.28 -6.37 24.35
CA ASP A 37 19.51 -5.81 25.69
C ASP A 37 18.93 -4.39 25.86
N ASN A 38 18.07 -3.99 24.92
CA ASN A 38 17.45 -2.67 24.81
C ASN A 38 18.43 -1.53 24.50
N THR A 39 19.69 -1.81 24.16
CA THR A 39 20.61 -0.79 23.64
C THR A 39 20.48 -0.65 22.12
N CYS A 40 20.75 0.55 21.58
CA CYS A 40 20.62 0.83 20.15
C CYS A 40 21.59 1.93 19.71
N GLY A 41 21.75 2.10 18.39
CA GLY A 41 22.56 3.17 17.81
C GLY A 41 23.83 2.69 17.10
N GLY A 42 24.61 3.66 16.59
CA GLY A 42 25.81 3.40 15.80
C GLY A 42 26.91 2.65 16.57
N THR A 43 27.00 2.88 17.89
CA THR A 43 28.00 2.28 18.79
C THR A 43 27.74 0.81 19.07
N THR A 44 26.49 0.38 19.17
CA THR A 44 26.12 -1.02 19.43
C THR A 44 25.79 -1.79 18.16
N GLY A 45 25.36 -1.08 17.10
CA GLY A 45 24.90 -1.69 15.86
C GLY A 45 23.51 -2.30 15.92
N TYR A 46 22.77 -2.03 17.00
CA TYR A 46 21.42 -2.55 17.20
C TYR A 46 20.32 -1.56 16.81
N THR A 47 19.19 -2.11 16.36
CA THR A 47 17.94 -1.38 16.11
C THR A 47 16.88 -1.77 17.14
N CYS A 48 16.01 -0.82 17.49
CA CYS A 48 14.88 -1.07 18.37
C CYS A 48 13.66 -1.65 17.62
N VAL A 49 13.67 -1.66 16.29
CA VAL A 49 12.57 -2.19 15.49
C VAL A 49 12.36 -3.67 15.81
N GLY A 50 11.19 -4.01 16.36
CA GLY A 50 10.83 -5.36 16.79
C GLY A 50 11.19 -5.72 18.24
N SER A 51 11.77 -4.79 19.01
CA SER A 51 12.08 -5.01 20.43
C SER A 51 10.84 -4.90 21.34
N GLN A 52 10.78 -5.71 22.40
CA GLN A 52 9.73 -5.67 23.41
C GLN A 52 9.75 -4.38 24.25
N ALA A 53 10.92 -3.72 24.38
CA ALA A 53 11.02 -2.45 25.10
C ALA A 53 10.35 -1.29 24.34
N GLY A 54 10.24 -1.41 23.02
CA GLY A 54 9.65 -0.42 22.13
C GLY A 54 10.52 -0.20 20.89
N ASN A 55 9.93 0.44 19.87
CA ASN A 55 10.55 0.55 18.55
C ASN A 55 11.46 1.78 18.39
N CYS A 56 11.53 2.66 19.38
CA CYS A 56 12.21 3.95 19.27
C CYS A 56 13.59 3.90 19.92
N CYS A 57 14.62 4.40 19.22
CA CYS A 57 15.97 4.51 19.75
C CYS A 57 16.22 5.94 20.24
N SER A 58 16.36 6.14 21.54
CA SER A 58 16.57 7.48 22.12
C SER A 58 17.95 8.05 21.78
N SER A 59 18.14 9.36 21.99
CA SER A 59 19.45 10.02 21.89
C SER A 59 20.51 9.41 22.81
N SER A 60 20.09 8.75 23.88
CA SER A 60 20.96 8.08 24.84
C SER A 60 21.31 6.63 24.46
N GLY A 61 20.82 6.13 23.32
CA GLY A 61 21.12 4.78 22.83
C GLY A 61 20.31 3.67 23.50
N TRP A 62 19.07 3.97 23.91
CA TRP A 62 18.17 3.00 24.55
C TRP A 62 16.84 2.86 23.81
N CYS A 63 16.28 1.65 23.79
CA CYS A 63 14.99 1.34 23.21
C CYS A 63 13.83 1.69 24.15
N GLY A 64 12.78 2.27 23.60
CA GLY A 64 11.57 2.61 24.34
C GLY A 64 10.39 2.98 23.45
N LYS A 65 9.31 3.43 24.10
CA LYS A 65 8.00 3.71 23.45
C LYS A 65 7.37 5.05 23.83
N THR A 66 7.95 5.79 24.77
CA THR A 66 7.42 7.10 25.19
C THR A 66 8.03 8.22 24.35
N ASP A 67 7.45 9.41 24.42
CA ASP A 67 7.93 10.58 23.66
C ASP A 67 9.41 10.89 23.91
N ALA A 68 9.93 10.63 25.12
CA ALA A 68 11.35 10.81 25.43
C ALA A 68 12.28 9.91 24.58
N TYR A 69 11.77 8.77 24.09
CA TYR A 69 12.48 7.85 23.22
C TYR A 69 12.14 8.05 21.75
N CYS A 70 10.88 8.36 21.46
CA CYS A 70 10.36 8.38 20.10
C CYS A 70 10.44 9.75 19.44
N ASN A 71 10.46 10.85 20.20
CA ASN A 71 10.43 12.18 19.62
C ASN A 71 11.77 12.52 18.95
N THR A 72 11.72 12.90 17.67
CA THR A 72 12.89 13.42 16.96
C THR A 72 13.46 14.67 17.64
N SER A 73 12.62 15.52 18.23
CA SER A 73 13.04 16.68 19.00
C SER A 73 13.73 16.31 20.34
N ALA A 74 13.49 15.10 20.87
CA ALA A 74 14.25 14.53 22.00
C ALA A 74 15.52 13.78 21.55
N GLY A 75 15.81 13.80 20.24
CA GLY A 75 16.98 13.18 19.62
C GLY A 75 16.82 11.69 19.33
N CYS A 76 15.59 11.21 19.07
CA CYS A 76 15.39 9.85 18.57
C CYS A 76 16.22 9.59 17.30
N GLN A 77 16.92 8.46 17.25
CA GLN A 77 17.83 8.09 16.17
C GLN A 77 17.07 7.33 15.06
N THR A 78 16.68 8.04 14.00
CA THR A 78 15.88 7.50 12.88
C THR A 78 16.54 6.32 12.16
N SER A 79 17.88 6.23 12.16
CA SER A 79 18.58 5.09 11.59
C SER A 79 18.50 3.81 12.42
N PHE A 80 18.07 3.89 13.69
CA PHE A 80 18.11 2.77 14.65
C PHE A 80 16.76 2.52 15.36
N GLY A 81 15.71 3.25 15.00
CA GLY A 81 14.37 3.08 15.55
C GLY A 81 13.29 3.87 14.80
N LYS A 82 12.02 3.58 15.11
CA LYS A 82 10.86 4.30 14.59
C LYS A 82 10.66 5.57 15.39
N CYS A 83 11.08 6.70 14.85
CA CYS A 83 10.91 7.99 15.49
C CYS A 83 9.61 8.65 15.03
N VAL A 84 9.03 9.47 15.90
CA VAL A 84 7.90 10.34 15.58
C VAL A 84 8.36 11.78 15.76
N SER A 85 7.91 12.68 14.91
CA SER A 85 7.98 14.10 15.24
C SER A 85 6.77 14.50 16.10
N THR A 86 6.84 15.60 16.82
CA THR A 86 5.66 16.24 17.43
C THR A 86 5.50 17.69 16.97
N THR A 87 6.38 18.13 16.06
CA THR A 87 6.40 19.50 15.59
C THR A 87 5.49 19.58 14.37
N ILE A 88 4.38 20.30 14.52
CA ILE A 88 3.43 20.50 13.42
C ILE A 88 4.04 21.46 12.39
N SER A 89 3.83 21.13 11.13
CA SER A 89 4.26 21.89 9.97
C SER A 89 3.74 23.33 10.01
N PRO A 90 4.61 24.34 9.93
CA PRO A 90 4.19 25.74 9.88
C PRO A 90 3.79 26.21 8.48
N ASP A 91 4.21 25.50 7.42
CA ASP A 91 4.16 25.96 6.03
C ASP A 91 3.65 24.89 5.05
N GLY A 92 3.15 23.77 5.56
CA GLY A 92 2.68 22.64 4.75
C GLY A 92 3.79 21.67 4.32
N THR A 93 5.04 21.88 4.72
CA THR A 93 6.12 20.89 4.49
C THR A 93 6.17 19.83 5.60
N CYS A 94 6.56 18.60 5.27
CA CYS A 94 6.64 17.49 6.21
C CYS A 94 7.74 16.49 5.84
N GLY A 95 7.94 15.48 6.68
CA GLY A 95 8.84 14.37 6.37
C GLY A 95 10.29 14.59 6.80
N GLY A 96 11.11 13.55 6.65
CA GLY A 96 12.46 13.44 7.23
C GLY A 96 13.48 14.54 6.86
N ALA A 97 13.23 15.33 5.81
CA ALA A 97 14.08 16.48 5.47
C ALA A 97 13.80 17.72 6.33
N ASN A 98 12.54 17.91 6.73
CA ASN A 98 12.08 19.07 7.52
C ASN A 98 11.77 18.71 8.97
N GLY A 99 11.55 17.42 9.28
CA GLY A 99 11.23 16.93 10.60
C GLY A 99 9.83 17.34 11.09
N TYR A 100 8.96 17.86 10.22
CA TYR A 100 7.61 18.29 10.56
C TYR A 100 6.55 17.21 10.28
N ARG A 101 5.49 17.23 11.07
CA ARG A 101 4.26 16.46 10.84
C ARG A 101 3.15 17.35 10.30
N CYS A 102 2.24 16.76 9.56
CA CYS A 102 1.05 17.46 9.12
C CYS A 102 0.03 17.64 10.26
N HIS A 103 -0.93 18.55 10.07
CA HIS A 103 -1.99 18.74 11.04
C HIS A 103 -2.85 17.49 11.19
N GLU A 104 -3.68 17.45 12.22
CA GLU A 104 -4.59 16.33 12.46
C GLU A 104 -5.49 16.08 11.24
N GLY A 105 -5.52 14.83 10.77
CA GLY A 105 -6.28 14.42 9.58
C GLY A 105 -5.53 14.57 8.25
N GLU A 106 -4.34 15.19 8.23
CA GLU A 106 -3.53 15.35 7.03
C GLU A 106 -2.46 14.26 6.86
N CYS A 107 -2.15 13.96 5.61
CA CYS A 107 -1.15 13.00 5.19
C CYS A 107 0.12 13.71 4.75
N CYS A 108 1.27 13.07 4.96
CA CYS A 108 2.54 13.58 4.48
C CYS A 108 2.94 12.82 3.21
N SER A 109 2.93 13.46 2.05
CA SER A 109 3.32 12.82 0.78
C SER A 109 4.80 12.44 0.77
N SER A 110 5.19 11.55 -0.15
CA SER A 110 6.61 11.22 -0.42
C SER A 110 7.42 12.45 -0.82
N ASP A 111 6.76 13.45 -1.41
CA ASP A 111 7.37 14.71 -1.82
C ASP A 111 7.58 15.69 -0.65
N GLY A 112 7.15 15.33 0.55
CA GLY A 112 7.35 16.13 1.77
C GLY A 112 6.34 17.27 1.91
N PHE A 113 5.11 17.07 1.47
CA PHE A 113 4.03 18.04 1.61
C PHE A 113 2.82 17.46 2.33
N CYS A 114 2.15 18.31 3.11
CA CYS A 114 0.90 18.01 3.77
C CYS A 114 -0.30 18.21 2.85
N GLY A 115 -1.27 17.31 2.96
CA GLY A 115 -2.56 17.44 2.30
C GLY A 115 -3.51 16.30 2.67
N THR A 116 -4.74 16.37 2.18
CA THR A 116 -5.79 15.39 2.47
C THR A 116 -6.23 14.61 1.24
N GLU A 117 -5.78 15.01 0.05
CA GLU A 117 -6.11 14.34 -1.19
C GLU A 117 -5.32 13.05 -1.37
N ALA A 118 -5.84 12.14 -2.20
CA ALA A 118 -5.25 10.82 -2.44
C ALA A 118 -3.76 10.83 -2.78
N LYS A 119 -3.27 11.86 -3.50
CA LYS A 119 -1.84 12.01 -3.84
C LYS A 119 -0.93 12.19 -2.62
N TYR A 120 -1.47 12.70 -1.51
CA TYR A 120 -0.77 12.83 -0.24
C TYR A 120 -0.95 11.60 0.65
N CYS A 121 -2.11 10.96 0.56
CA CYS A 121 -2.56 9.95 1.50
C CYS A 121 -2.39 8.50 1.05
N ASN A 122 -2.03 8.26 -0.21
CA ASN A 122 -1.79 6.92 -0.74
C ASN A 122 -0.79 6.17 0.17
N ILE A 123 -1.18 4.97 0.62
CA ILE A 123 -0.39 4.17 1.57
C ILE A 123 1.02 3.84 1.06
N ASP A 124 1.20 3.77 -0.26
CA ASP A 124 2.48 3.44 -0.90
C ASP A 124 3.45 4.64 -0.95
N THR A 125 2.92 5.87 -0.93
CA THR A 125 3.73 7.10 -1.07
C THR A 125 3.71 7.98 0.16
N CYS A 126 2.75 7.80 1.06
CA CYS A 126 2.64 8.60 2.27
C CYS A 126 3.69 8.19 3.32
N GLN A 127 4.23 9.16 4.06
CA GLN A 127 5.20 8.96 5.13
C GLN A 127 4.48 8.78 6.49
N PRO A 128 4.32 7.53 7.00
CA PRO A 128 3.45 7.23 8.16
C PRO A 128 3.96 7.78 9.49
N GLU A 129 5.24 8.13 9.55
CA GLU A 129 5.86 8.78 10.72
C GLU A 129 5.53 10.28 10.80
N PHE A 130 5.03 10.86 9.69
CA PHE A 130 4.85 12.30 9.53
C PHE A 130 3.42 12.74 9.17
N GLY A 131 2.51 11.80 8.89
CA GLY A 131 1.11 12.10 8.60
C GLY A 131 0.21 10.87 8.74
N ASN A 132 -1.10 11.09 8.57
CA ASN A 132 -2.13 10.06 8.71
C ASN A 132 -2.31 9.27 7.40
N CYS A 133 -1.37 8.37 7.11
CA CYS A 133 -1.37 7.63 5.85
C CYS A 133 -2.52 6.62 5.73
N GLY A 134 -2.99 6.42 4.50
CA GLY A 134 -4.17 5.62 4.25
C GLY A 134 -5.42 6.22 4.87
N PHE A 135 -5.46 7.55 5.09
CA PHE A 135 -6.66 8.25 5.55
C PHE A 135 -7.18 9.27 4.50
N PRO A 136 -8.52 9.40 4.34
CA PRO A 136 -9.45 8.37 4.80
C PRO A 136 -9.05 7.07 4.06
N SER A 137 -9.33 5.90 4.63
CA SER A 137 -8.98 4.59 4.03
C SER A 137 -9.10 4.66 2.52
N TYR A 138 -8.03 4.46 1.73
CA TYR A 138 -8.20 4.28 0.30
C TYR A 138 -8.38 2.78 0.05
N PRO A 139 -9.49 2.34 -0.54
CA PRO A 139 -10.62 3.14 -1.05
C PRO A 139 -11.59 3.65 0.05
N GLN A 140 -12.13 4.87 -0.15
CA GLN A 140 -12.87 5.67 0.85
C GLN A 140 -14.19 4.99 1.22
N ILE A 141 -14.46 4.65 2.48
CA ILE A 141 -15.78 4.09 2.84
C ILE A 141 -16.87 5.10 2.45
N SER A 142 -17.87 4.64 1.69
CA SER A 142 -18.93 5.47 1.12
C SER A 142 -19.69 6.23 2.21
N PRO A 143 -19.69 7.58 2.20
CA PRO A 143 -20.38 8.38 3.21
C PRO A 143 -21.85 8.61 2.89
N ASP A 144 -22.26 8.42 1.64
CA ASP A 144 -23.59 8.78 1.12
C ASP A 144 -24.25 7.68 0.28
N GLY A 145 -23.63 6.50 0.23
CA GLY A 145 -24.08 5.35 -0.55
C GLY A 145 -23.65 5.39 -2.01
N THR A 146 -22.93 6.42 -2.46
CA THR A 146 -22.30 6.42 -3.79
C THR A 146 -20.97 5.66 -3.77
N CYS A 147 -20.60 5.02 -4.88
CA CYS A 147 -19.41 4.18 -4.94
C CYS A 147 -18.79 4.14 -6.34
N GLY A 148 -17.51 3.78 -6.38
CA GLY A 148 -16.73 3.78 -7.61
C GLY A 148 -16.60 5.15 -8.26
N GLY A 149 -16.33 5.16 -9.57
CA GLY A 149 -16.09 6.40 -10.33
C GLY A 149 -14.83 7.16 -9.91
N GLU A 150 -14.79 8.47 -10.19
CA GLU A 150 -13.63 9.33 -9.87
C GLU A 150 -13.43 9.53 -8.36
N ASN A 151 -14.50 9.44 -7.57
CA ASN A 151 -14.43 9.59 -6.11
C ASN A 151 -13.87 8.34 -5.42
N GLY A 152 -13.92 7.17 -6.08
CA GLY A 152 -13.31 5.94 -5.57
C GLY A 152 -13.86 5.46 -4.23
N TYR A 153 -15.14 5.75 -3.94
CA TYR A 153 -15.77 5.29 -2.70
C TYR A 153 -15.99 3.77 -2.74
N ASP A 154 -15.64 3.11 -1.65
CA ASP A 154 -15.82 1.69 -1.36
C ASP A 154 -17.07 1.46 -0.53
N CYS A 155 -17.80 0.40 -0.85
CA CYS A 155 -19.02 0.04 -0.14
C CYS A 155 -18.76 -0.76 1.15
N THR A 156 -17.59 -1.37 1.29
CA THR A 156 -17.24 -2.26 2.41
C THR A 156 -17.42 -1.52 3.73
N SER A 157 -18.33 -2.03 4.58
CA SER A 157 -18.63 -1.44 5.90
C SER A 157 -19.25 -0.03 5.88
N SER A 158 -19.78 0.43 4.74
CA SER A 158 -20.41 1.77 4.60
C SER A 158 -21.79 1.89 5.26
N GLY A 159 -22.39 0.77 5.67
CA GLY A 159 -23.76 0.73 6.18
C GLY A 159 -24.85 0.81 5.09
N PHE A 160 -24.47 1.13 3.85
CA PHE A 160 -25.36 1.13 2.67
C PHE A 160 -25.38 -0.24 1.96
N GLY A 161 -24.46 -1.13 2.33
CA GLY A 161 -24.28 -2.47 1.78
C GLY A 161 -22.89 -2.63 1.17
N ASP A 162 -22.49 -3.87 0.89
CA ASP A 162 -21.10 -4.23 0.56
C ASP A 162 -20.80 -4.33 -0.94
N CYS A 163 -21.81 -4.14 -1.80
CA CYS A 163 -21.65 -4.21 -3.26
C CYS A 163 -21.86 -2.86 -3.92
N CYS A 164 -20.85 -2.42 -4.67
CA CYS A 164 -20.93 -1.30 -5.57
C CYS A 164 -21.54 -1.73 -6.89
N SER A 165 -22.80 -1.35 -7.15
CA SER A 165 -23.49 -1.65 -8.40
C SER A 165 -22.82 -0.99 -9.61
N SER A 166 -23.15 -1.45 -10.82
CA SER A 166 -22.72 -0.80 -12.07
C SER A 166 -23.17 0.66 -12.19
N SER A 167 -24.18 1.05 -11.41
CA SER A 167 -24.73 2.42 -11.38
C SER A 167 -24.01 3.34 -10.40
N GLY A 168 -22.99 2.84 -9.68
CA GLY A 168 -22.21 3.64 -8.73
C GLY A 168 -22.90 3.87 -7.38
N TYR A 169 -23.69 2.90 -6.93
CA TYR A 169 -24.34 2.93 -5.62
C TYR A 169 -24.08 1.64 -4.83
N CYS A 170 -23.96 1.77 -3.51
CA CYS A 170 -23.82 0.68 -2.56
C CYS A 170 -25.15 0.01 -2.22
N GLY A 171 -25.12 -1.30 -2.05
CA GLY A 171 -26.26 -2.12 -1.66
C GLY A 171 -25.90 -3.59 -1.48
N ASP A 172 -26.78 -4.37 -0.88
CA ASP A 172 -26.56 -5.82 -0.64
C ASP A 172 -27.43 -6.73 -1.51
N SER A 173 -28.40 -6.16 -2.22
CA SER A 173 -29.31 -6.98 -3.03
C SER A 173 -28.64 -7.48 -4.31
N THR A 174 -29.26 -8.47 -4.95
CA THR A 174 -28.72 -9.01 -6.20
C THR A 174 -28.65 -7.98 -7.33
N ALA A 175 -29.45 -6.91 -7.30
CA ALA A 175 -29.31 -5.80 -8.22
C ALA A 175 -27.95 -5.05 -8.09
N PHE A 176 -27.32 -5.11 -6.91
CA PHE A 176 -26.04 -4.45 -6.63
C PHE A 176 -24.87 -5.43 -6.76
N CYS A 177 -25.04 -6.65 -6.23
CA CYS A 177 -23.97 -7.64 -6.17
C CYS A 177 -23.81 -8.50 -7.42
N ALA A 178 -24.81 -8.55 -8.32
CA ALA A 178 -24.77 -9.42 -9.49
C ALA A 178 -24.12 -8.73 -10.71
N GLN A 179 -24.81 -8.73 -11.84
CA GLN A 179 -24.30 -8.25 -13.11
C GLN A 179 -23.83 -6.80 -13.03
N GLY A 180 -22.53 -6.58 -13.30
CA GLY A 180 -21.92 -5.26 -13.34
C GLY A 180 -21.47 -4.71 -11.98
N CYS A 181 -21.48 -5.53 -10.93
CA CYS A 181 -20.88 -5.17 -9.64
C CYS A 181 -19.39 -4.81 -9.80
N GLN A 182 -18.98 -3.69 -9.22
CA GLN A 182 -17.63 -3.15 -9.33
C GLN A 182 -16.75 -3.73 -8.21
N SER A 183 -16.02 -4.80 -8.50
CA SER A 183 -15.23 -5.55 -7.51
C SER A 183 -14.08 -4.77 -6.87
N ALA A 184 -13.64 -3.66 -7.48
CA ALA A 184 -12.62 -2.79 -6.89
C ALA A 184 -13.13 -1.92 -5.73
N PHE A 185 -14.46 -1.82 -5.58
CA PHE A 185 -15.14 -0.97 -4.60
C PHE A 185 -16.16 -1.75 -3.76
N SER A 186 -16.03 -3.08 -3.73
CA SER A 186 -17.01 -4.00 -3.15
C SER A 186 -16.30 -5.15 -2.44
N ALA A 187 -16.84 -5.57 -1.30
CA ALA A 187 -16.42 -6.80 -0.64
C ALA A 187 -17.14 -8.06 -1.18
N SER A 188 -18.36 -7.89 -1.73
CA SER A 188 -19.32 -9.00 -1.87
C SER A 188 -19.88 -9.20 -3.29
N CYS A 189 -19.18 -8.75 -4.34
CA CYS A 189 -19.61 -9.02 -5.71
C CYS A 189 -19.72 -10.53 -6.00
N LEU A 190 -20.79 -10.93 -6.69
CA LEU A 190 -20.96 -12.29 -7.19
C LEU A 190 -20.02 -12.51 -8.37
N THR A 191 -19.14 -13.50 -8.25
CA THR A 191 -18.19 -13.89 -9.29
C THR A 191 -18.57 -15.17 -10.02
N THR A 192 -19.49 -15.94 -9.45
CA THR A 192 -20.04 -17.17 -10.02
C THR A 192 -21.56 -17.18 -9.85
N ASN A 193 -22.26 -17.95 -10.69
CA ASN A 193 -23.71 -18.09 -10.61
C ASN A 193 -24.44 -16.73 -10.59
N ILE A 194 -23.97 -15.79 -11.42
CA ILE A 194 -24.42 -14.39 -11.40
C ILE A 194 -25.88 -14.32 -11.90
N PRO A 195 -26.84 -13.89 -11.06
CA PRO A 195 -28.22 -13.66 -11.46
C PRO A 195 -28.34 -12.68 -12.62
N THR A 196 -29.16 -13.01 -13.62
CA THR A 196 -29.49 -12.06 -14.67
C THR A 196 -30.45 -10.98 -14.19
N LEU A 197 -30.19 -9.73 -14.59
CA LEU A 197 -31.06 -8.59 -14.28
C LEU A 197 -32.04 -8.27 -15.41
N ASN A 198 -31.74 -8.71 -16.64
CA ASN A 198 -32.51 -8.41 -17.84
C ASN A 198 -33.12 -9.65 -18.53
N GLY A 199 -32.91 -10.83 -17.96
CA GLY A 199 -33.42 -12.08 -18.52
C GLY A 199 -32.48 -12.79 -19.49
N ALA A 200 -31.34 -12.20 -19.85
CA ALA A 200 -30.33 -12.89 -20.64
C ALA A 200 -29.60 -13.92 -19.78
N CYS A 201 -29.38 -15.14 -20.28
CA CYS A 201 -28.76 -16.22 -19.54
C CYS A 201 -27.93 -17.14 -20.44
N GLY A 202 -27.14 -18.01 -19.84
CA GLY A 202 -26.42 -19.05 -20.56
C GLY A 202 -24.98 -18.69 -20.91
N ALA A 203 -24.22 -19.70 -21.34
CA ALA A 203 -22.79 -19.58 -21.62
C ALA A 203 -22.47 -18.52 -22.69
N LYS A 204 -23.38 -18.31 -23.66
CA LYS A 204 -23.21 -17.34 -24.75
C LYS A 204 -23.58 -15.90 -24.37
N LYS A 205 -24.14 -15.67 -23.19
CA LYS A 205 -24.62 -14.35 -22.73
C LYS A 205 -23.89 -13.88 -21.47
N GLY A 206 -22.63 -14.26 -21.29
CA GLY A 206 -21.84 -13.87 -20.12
C GLY A 206 -21.97 -14.82 -18.93
N GLY A 207 -22.63 -15.97 -19.11
CA GLY A 207 -22.73 -17.00 -18.07
C GLY A 207 -23.74 -16.70 -16.97
N TYR A 208 -24.69 -15.79 -17.20
CA TYR A 208 -25.72 -15.46 -16.23
C TYR A 208 -26.74 -16.58 -16.06
N ILE A 209 -27.33 -16.64 -14.87
CA ILE A 209 -28.30 -17.66 -14.50
C ILE A 209 -29.70 -17.08 -14.24
N CYS A 210 -30.71 -17.91 -14.47
CA CYS A 210 -32.11 -17.66 -14.14
C CYS A 210 -32.40 -18.07 -12.68
N ALA A 211 -31.61 -17.54 -11.74
CA ALA A 211 -31.77 -17.75 -10.31
C ALA A 211 -31.21 -16.55 -9.53
N GLY A 212 -31.59 -16.39 -8.26
CA GLY A 212 -31.13 -15.34 -7.35
C GLY A 212 -31.80 -13.98 -7.53
N GLY A 213 -33.02 -13.91 -8.07
CA GLY A 213 -33.69 -12.62 -8.27
C GLY A 213 -35.02 -12.72 -9.01
N ARG A 214 -35.27 -11.75 -9.91
CA ARG A 214 -36.53 -11.66 -10.68
C ARG A 214 -36.85 -12.92 -11.49
N TYR A 215 -35.83 -13.66 -11.91
CA TYR A 215 -35.96 -14.86 -12.73
C TYR A 215 -35.78 -16.15 -11.92
N GLU A 216 -35.94 -16.09 -10.59
CA GLU A 216 -35.75 -17.24 -9.71
C GLU A 216 -36.53 -18.48 -10.18
N GLY A 217 -35.78 -19.57 -10.35
CA GLY A 217 -36.32 -20.87 -10.72
C GLY A 217 -36.78 -21.02 -12.17
N GLN A 218 -36.47 -20.07 -13.04
CA GLN A 218 -36.81 -20.17 -14.46
C GLN A 218 -35.79 -21.02 -15.23
N CYS A 219 -36.18 -21.43 -16.43
CA CYS A 219 -35.34 -22.17 -17.37
C CYS A 219 -34.52 -21.18 -18.20
N CYS A 220 -33.31 -21.57 -18.59
CA CYS A 220 -32.52 -20.82 -19.56
C CYS A 220 -32.66 -21.47 -20.94
N SER A 221 -33.34 -20.81 -21.87
CA SER A 221 -33.59 -21.37 -23.21
C SER A 221 -32.29 -21.57 -24.00
N SER A 222 -32.35 -22.33 -25.09
CA SER A 222 -31.24 -22.48 -26.05
C SER A 222 -30.79 -21.14 -26.63
N ASP A 223 -31.70 -20.17 -26.72
CA ASP A 223 -31.45 -18.81 -27.23
C ASP A 223 -30.84 -17.87 -26.17
N GLY A 224 -30.75 -18.33 -24.92
CA GLY A 224 -30.12 -17.61 -23.83
C GLY A 224 -31.05 -16.59 -23.17
N PHE A 225 -32.32 -16.97 -22.96
CA PHE A 225 -33.29 -16.17 -22.22
C PHE A 225 -33.97 -16.95 -21.11
N CYS A 226 -34.26 -16.28 -20.01
CA CYS A 226 -35.01 -16.83 -18.89
C CYS A 226 -36.51 -16.86 -19.19
N GLY A 227 -37.14 -18.00 -18.90
CA GLY A 227 -38.59 -18.14 -18.95
C GLY A 227 -39.07 -19.47 -18.38
N SER A 228 -40.38 -19.59 -18.20
CA SER A 228 -41.00 -20.77 -17.57
C SER A 228 -41.84 -21.64 -18.52
N SER A 229 -42.03 -21.21 -19.78
CA SER A 229 -42.80 -22.00 -20.74
C SER A 229 -41.96 -23.10 -21.38
N PHE A 230 -42.61 -24.05 -22.04
CA PHE A 230 -41.94 -25.16 -22.73
C PHE A 230 -40.90 -24.71 -23.77
N ILE A 231 -41.03 -23.52 -24.35
CA ILE A 231 -40.02 -22.97 -25.29
C ILE A 231 -38.68 -22.71 -24.57
N TYR A 232 -38.73 -22.36 -23.28
CA TYR A 232 -37.54 -22.11 -22.47
C TYR A 232 -37.03 -23.37 -21.78
N CYS A 233 -37.96 -24.22 -21.32
CA CYS A 233 -37.65 -25.40 -20.51
C CYS A 233 -37.49 -26.70 -21.31
N GLY A 234 -37.89 -26.71 -22.58
CA GLY A 234 -37.85 -27.88 -23.43
C GLY A 234 -36.44 -28.19 -23.97
N THR A 235 -36.40 -28.88 -25.10
CA THR A 235 -35.15 -29.29 -25.75
C THR A 235 -34.22 -28.10 -25.97
N GLY A 236 -32.98 -28.22 -25.49
CA GLY A 236 -31.96 -27.19 -25.64
C GLY A 236 -31.89 -26.20 -24.46
N CYS A 237 -32.70 -26.37 -23.41
CA CYS A 237 -32.51 -25.66 -22.16
C CYS A 237 -31.06 -25.85 -21.63
N GLN A 238 -30.42 -24.74 -21.26
CA GLN A 238 -29.01 -24.70 -20.87
C GLN A 238 -28.84 -25.10 -19.40
N THR A 239 -28.52 -26.38 -19.17
CA THR A 239 -28.23 -26.93 -17.84
C THR A 239 -27.09 -26.16 -17.16
N GLY A 240 -27.27 -25.83 -15.87
CA GLY A 240 -26.33 -24.99 -15.11
C GLY A 240 -26.66 -23.49 -15.15
N PHE A 241 -27.50 -23.04 -16.10
CA PHE A 241 -27.94 -21.65 -16.20
C PHE A 241 -29.43 -21.44 -15.90
N GLY A 242 -30.20 -22.52 -15.72
CA GLY A 242 -31.60 -22.48 -15.30
C GLY A 242 -32.12 -23.87 -14.91
N LYS A 243 -33.38 -23.95 -14.48
CA LYS A 243 -34.02 -25.20 -14.04
C LYS A 243 -34.56 -26.02 -15.23
N CYS A 244 -33.67 -26.68 -15.96
CA CYS A 244 -34.06 -27.55 -17.07
C CYS A 244 -34.62 -28.90 -16.57
N THR A 245 -35.62 -29.43 -17.28
CA THR A 245 -36.27 -30.73 -16.99
C THR A 245 -36.01 -31.74 -18.08
#